data_AF-A0A1V1P6X9-F1
#
_entry.id   AF-A0A1V1P6X9-F1
#
_cell.length_a   1.000
_cell.length_b   1.000
_cell.length_c   1.000
_cell.angle_alpha   90.00
_cell.angle_beta   90.00
_cell.angle_gamma   90.00
#
_symmetry.space_group_name_H-M   'P 1'
#
loop_
_entity.id
_entity.type
_entity.pdbx_description
1 polymer ?
#
loop_
_entity_poly.entity_id
_entity_poly.type
_entity_poly.pdbx_seq_one_letter_code
_entity_poly.pdbx_strand_id
1 'polypeptide(L)'
;MIWTCQSNNNMPKIIFAILLFIPILSHAWPIPDTGQTKCYDDKREIPCPKPGEPFYGQDGNYNINPRSFTKLGQNGKELPDDASIYLMVRDNVTGLIWEVKQEENETPNYKNPNDADNQYAWYNPNTENKGHKKKGINTHAFIQQMNQNKFGGLNDWRLPSLNELVSLCNYNKGWWTLYPIFKGPLSSFYWSSTSNALDTGGAWGVGFHYGYGHDYDKDSSYYVRAVRGGQTRLFGNLVIGSPMQAAILSIGKTLPIQWQTENIRGNVKVSLSREGGKAGTFIALATTQNDCLYEWQITGPPSPNCFLKIVPLASPDKGTQQGLFTIQESSIVSESLVPTENIETSESIIQYNPPIIKIFDPKNESITTQSQIPVHISIESVSPIKNLELFVNDEPVVLKKAPQKIKSLPGIDIRDYYVFLPKKTECHSCGGDKY
;
A
#
# COMPACT_ATOMS: atom_id res chain seq x y z
N MET A 1 -9.29 18.16 -20.02
CA MET A 1 -10.18 17.40 -20.91
C MET A 1 -11.26 16.75 -20.07
N ILE A 2 -12.50 17.17 -20.29
CA ILE A 2 -13.70 16.60 -19.64
C ILE A 2 -14.06 15.36 -20.47
N TRP A 3 -13.91 14.17 -19.91
CA TRP A 3 -14.22 12.91 -20.59
C TRP A 3 -15.56 12.38 -20.07
N THR A 4 -16.60 12.52 -20.88
CA THR A 4 -17.94 11.97 -20.61
C THR A 4 -17.97 10.48 -20.93
N CYS A 5 -18.53 9.65 -20.03
CA CYS A 5 -18.90 8.27 -20.37
C CYS A 5 -20.00 8.33 -21.44
N GLN A 6 -19.64 8.04 -22.69
CA GLN A 6 -20.62 7.85 -23.76
C GLN A 6 -21.08 6.39 -23.71
N SER A 7 -22.27 6.15 -23.15
CA SER A 7 -22.95 4.87 -23.32
C SER A 7 -23.29 4.71 -24.81
N ASN A 8 -22.73 3.71 -25.49
CA ASN A 8 -23.13 3.36 -26.86
C ASN A 8 -24.48 2.62 -26.83
N ASN A 9 -25.57 3.35 -26.61
CA ASN A 9 -26.93 2.81 -26.69
C ASN A 9 -27.60 3.25 -27.99
N ASN A 10 -27.46 2.43 -29.04
CA ASN A 10 -28.44 2.39 -30.12
C ASN A 10 -29.52 1.37 -29.74
N MET A 11 -30.65 1.82 -29.17
CA MET A 11 -32.00 1.25 -29.34
C MET A 11 -33.06 2.06 -28.56
N PRO A 12 -34.27 2.28 -29.12
CA PRO A 12 -35.26 3.19 -28.55
C PRO A 12 -36.13 2.45 -27.52
N LYS A 13 -36.03 2.83 -26.24
CA LYS A 13 -37.09 2.56 -25.27
C LYS A 13 -37.42 3.85 -24.54
N ILE A 14 -38.63 4.31 -24.77
CA ILE A 14 -39.25 5.44 -24.07
C ILE A 14 -39.37 5.04 -22.59
N ILE A 15 -38.41 5.50 -21.79
CA ILE A 15 -38.50 5.55 -20.34
C ILE A 15 -38.44 7.02 -20.00
N PHE A 16 -39.48 7.53 -19.34
CA PHE A 16 -39.50 8.87 -18.77
C PHE A 16 -38.43 8.93 -17.68
N ALA A 17 -37.20 9.27 -18.07
CA ALA A 17 -36.11 9.52 -17.15
C ALA A 17 -36.30 10.93 -16.59
N ILE A 18 -36.67 11.01 -15.32
CA ILE A 18 -36.43 12.21 -14.53
C ILE A 18 -34.90 12.42 -14.58
N LEU A 19 -34.45 13.42 -15.34
CA LEU A 19 -33.07 13.88 -15.40
C LEU A 19 -32.70 14.50 -14.04
N LEU A 20 -32.52 13.64 -13.05
CA LEU A 20 -31.63 13.96 -11.95
C LEU A 20 -30.25 14.10 -12.57
N PHE A 21 -29.81 15.34 -12.77
CA PHE A 21 -28.40 15.67 -12.93
C PHE A 21 -27.69 15.18 -11.67
N ILE A 22 -27.37 13.90 -11.62
CA ILE A 22 -26.37 13.40 -10.69
C ILE A 22 -25.07 14.00 -11.22
N PRO A 23 -24.42 14.93 -10.50
CA PRO A 23 -23.13 15.43 -10.90
C PRO A 23 -22.20 14.22 -10.99
N ILE A 24 -21.84 13.84 -12.21
CA ILE A 24 -20.79 12.86 -12.44
C ILE A 24 -19.53 13.54 -11.96
N LEU A 25 -19.15 13.26 -10.71
CA LEU A 25 -17.88 13.71 -10.18
C LEU A 25 -16.79 13.10 -11.07
N SER A 26 -16.24 13.91 -11.97
CA SER A 26 -15.06 13.54 -12.73
C SER A 26 -13.88 13.54 -11.77
N HIS A 27 -13.60 12.38 -11.18
CA HIS A 27 -12.46 12.23 -10.29
C HIS A 27 -11.22 12.00 -11.15
N ALA A 28 -10.42 13.06 -11.33
CA ALA A 28 -9.05 12.91 -11.79
C ALA A 28 -8.28 12.06 -10.76
N TRP A 29 -7.31 11.27 -11.23
CA TRP A 29 -6.39 10.57 -10.33
C TRP A 29 -5.75 11.62 -9.40
N PRO A 30 -5.69 11.40 -8.07
CA PRO A 30 -5.06 12.35 -7.17
C PRO A 30 -3.56 12.37 -7.45
N ILE A 31 -3.09 13.43 -8.10
CA ILE A 31 -1.67 13.65 -8.38
C ILE A 31 -1.10 14.42 -7.19
N PRO A 32 -0.05 13.90 -6.50
CA PRO A 32 0.67 14.65 -5.48
C PRO A 32 1.15 15.98 -6.03
N ASP A 33 1.01 17.03 -5.22
CA ASP A 33 1.55 18.34 -5.52
C ASP A 33 3.06 18.24 -5.84
N THR A 34 3.49 19.02 -6.83
CA THR A 34 4.89 19.08 -7.25
C THR A 34 5.78 19.71 -6.17
N GLY A 35 5.16 20.34 -5.16
CA GLY A 35 5.81 21.06 -4.08
C GLY A 35 6.10 22.51 -4.42
N GLN A 36 5.81 22.95 -5.65
CA GLN A 36 6.04 24.29 -6.15
C GLN A 36 5.05 25.28 -5.53
N THR A 37 5.49 26.02 -4.50
CA THR A 37 4.63 26.96 -3.78
C THR A 37 4.74 28.42 -4.27
N LYS A 38 5.64 28.69 -5.22
CA LYS A 38 5.88 30.03 -5.76
C LYS A 38 5.30 30.18 -7.16
N CYS A 39 4.95 31.41 -7.53
CA CYS A 39 4.47 31.75 -8.86
C CYS A 39 5.48 32.64 -9.60
N TYR A 40 5.45 32.63 -10.92
CA TYR A 40 6.38 33.37 -11.78
C TYR A 40 5.62 34.16 -12.86
N ASP A 41 6.19 35.29 -13.26
CA ASP A 41 5.92 35.92 -14.55
C ASP A 41 6.96 35.45 -15.58
N ASP A 42 7.00 36.06 -16.77
CA ASP A 42 7.95 35.71 -17.84
C ASP A 42 9.44 35.94 -17.47
N LYS A 43 9.75 36.55 -16.32
CA LYS A 43 11.11 37.01 -15.97
C LYS A 43 11.54 36.66 -14.55
N ARG A 44 10.62 36.54 -13.59
CA ARG A 44 10.96 36.43 -12.16
C ARG A 44 9.84 35.81 -11.33
N GLU A 45 10.21 35.49 -10.08
CA GLU A 45 9.25 35.12 -9.03
C GLU A 45 8.34 36.30 -8.68
N ILE A 46 7.05 36.01 -8.53
CA ILE A 46 5.99 36.97 -8.15
C ILE A 46 5.11 36.38 -7.05
N PRO A 47 4.37 37.22 -6.29
CA PRO A 47 3.25 36.75 -5.49
C PRO A 47 2.24 36.01 -6.38
N CYS A 48 1.63 34.96 -5.86
CA CYS A 48 0.69 34.16 -6.64
C CYS A 48 -0.54 34.97 -7.07
N PRO A 49 -0.83 35.08 -8.38
CA PRO A 49 -1.92 35.91 -8.89
C PRO A 49 -3.30 35.46 -8.38
N LYS A 50 -4.29 36.35 -8.43
CA LYS A 50 -5.69 36.03 -8.11
C LYS A 50 -6.47 35.60 -9.35
N PRO A 51 -7.62 34.91 -9.20
CA PRO A 51 -8.48 34.58 -10.33
C PRO A 51 -8.77 35.80 -11.21
N GLY A 52 -8.48 35.68 -12.50
CA GLY A 52 -8.67 36.76 -13.50
C GLY A 52 -7.44 37.64 -13.74
N GLU A 53 -6.37 37.51 -12.95
CA GLU A 53 -5.10 38.21 -13.20
C GLU A 53 -4.22 37.41 -14.19
N PRO A 54 -3.33 38.08 -14.95
CA PRO A 54 -2.33 37.39 -15.77
C PRO A 54 -1.50 36.40 -14.94
N PHE A 55 -1.09 35.30 -15.56
CA PHE A 55 -0.32 34.22 -14.92
C PHE A 55 -1.04 33.49 -13.76
N TYR A 56 -2.34 33.73 -13.55
CA TYR A 56 -3.15 32.91 -12.63
C TYR A 56 -3.31 31.48 -13.12
N GLY A 57 -3.26 30.52 -12.19
CA GLY A 57 -3.49 29.11 -12.46
C GLY A 57 -2.22 28.25 -12.46
N GLN A 58 -1.11 28.81 -11.95
CA GLN A 58 0.14 28.08 -11.69
C GLN A 58 -0.02 27.13 -10.49
N ASP A 59 0.91 26.20 -10.34
CA ASP A 59 0.90 25.23 -9.24
C ASP A 59 0.87 25.92 -7.86
N GLY A 60 1.68 26.98 -7.68
CA GLY A 60 1.69 27.78 -6.46
C GLY A 60 0.39 28.53 -6.13
N ASN A 61 -0.57 28.62 -7.06
CA ASN A 61 -1.90 29.17 -6.78
C ASN A 61 -2.80 28.20 -6.00
N TYR A 62 -2.42 26.94 -5.88
CA TYR A 62 -3.27 25.87 -5.39
C TYR A 62 -2.59 25.05 -4.30
N ASN A 63 -3.40 24.44 -3.43
CA ASN A 63 -2.96 23.40 -2.49
C ASN A 63 -4.01 22.29 -2.53
N ILE A 64 -4.02 21.53 -3.63
CA ILE A 64 -5.11 20.59 -3.94
C ILE A 64 -4.77 19.17 -3.46
N ASN A 65 -3.49 18.80 -3.36
CA ASN A 65 -3.03 17.48 -2.91
C ASN A 65 -1.64 17.55 -2.25
N PRO A 66 -1.50 18.17 -1.07
CA PRO A 66 -0.20 18.28 -0.41
C PRO A 66 0.39 16.87 -0.21
N ARG A 67 1.64 16.71 -0.63
CA ARG A 67 2.37 15.45 -0.52
C ARG A 67 2.35 14.95 0.93
N SER A 68 1.90 13.72 1.10
CA SER A 68 1.77 13.07 2.41
C SER A 68 2.21 11.62 2.32
N PHE A 69 2.99 11.17 3.29
CA PHE A 69 3.56 9.82 3.30
C PHE A 69 3.40 9.15 4.66
N THR A 70 3.19 7.83 4.66
CA THR A 70 3.21 7.00 5.86
C THR A 70 4.30 5.94 5.73
N LYS A 71 5.16 5.84 6.75
CA LYS A 71 6.20 4.80 6.84
C LYS A 71 5.54 3.46 7.19
N LEU A 72 5.93 2.40 6.51
CA LEU A 72 5.40 1.06 6.73
C LEU A 72 6.52 0.05 7.03
N GLY A 73 6.25 -0.81 8.02
CA GLY A 73 7.04 -1.98 8.37
C GLY A 73 6.51 -3.26 7.74
N GLN A 74 6.79 -4.40 8.37
CA GLN A 74 6.35 -5.72 7.91
C GLN A 74 4.82 -5.80 7.80
N ASN A 75 4.34 -6.49 6.76
CA ASN A 75 2.93 -6.70 6.43
C ASN A 75 2.14 -5.39 6.24
N GLY A 76 2.81 -4.27 5.92
CA GLY A 76 2.17 -2.97 5.76
C GLY A 76 1.75 -2.32 7.08
N LYS A 77 2.32 -2.74 8.21
CA LYS A 77 2.09 -2.10 9.51
C LYS A 77 2.56 -0.65 9.47
N GLU A 78 1.67 0.29 9.78
CA GLU A 78 2.03 1.71 9.90
C GLU A 78 3.01 1.92 11.05
N LEU A 79 3.97 2.81 10.83
CA LEU A 79 5.00 3.17 11.79
C LEU A 79 4.90 4.66 12.14
N PRO A 80 5.34 5.06 13.35
CA PRO A 80 5.45 6.46 13.73
C PRO A 80 6.30 7.29 12.75
N ASP A 81 6.01 8.58 12.65
CA ASP A 81 6.71 9.51 11.75
C ASP A 81 8.21 9.62 12.03
N ASP A 82 8.63 9.41 13.29
CA ASP A 82 10.02 9.44 13.74
C ASP A 82 10.75 8.09 13.57
N ALA A 83 10.07 7.03 13.08
CA ALA A 83 10.69 5.73 12.89
C ALA A 83 11.91 5.79 11.96
N SER A 84 13.08 5.38 12.46
CA SER A 84 14.34 5.35 11.69
C SER A 84 14.41 4.17 10.71
N ILE A 85 13.70 3.08 11.04
CA ILE A 85 13.70 1.83 10.28
C ILE A 85 12.28 1.57 9.75
N TYR A 86 12.17 1.41 8.44
CA TYR A 86 10.94 1.11 7.73
C TYR A 86 11.31 0.49 6.37
N LEU A 87 10.41 -0.32 5.83
CA LEU A 87 10.65 -1.11 4.62
C LEU A 87 9.99 -0.50 3.40
N MET A 88 8.88 0.22 3.61
CA MET A 88 8.05 0.75 2.54
C MET A 88 7.51 2.12 2.94
N VAL A 89 7.05 2.86 1.95
CA VAL A 89 6.37 4.15 2.14
C VAL A 89 5.06 4.12 1.37
N ARG A 90 3.95 4.38 2.04
CA ARG A 90 2.67 4.68 1.38
C ARG A 90 2.65 6.17 1.05
N ASP A 91 2.36 6.49 -0.20
CA ASP A 91 1.90 7.82 -0.61
C ASP A 91 0.41 7.91 -0.30
N ASN A 92 0.04 8.80 0.61
CA ASN A 92 -1.35 8.95 1.07
C ASN A 92 -2.23 9.69 0.05
N VAL A 93 -1.63 10.36 -0.95
CA VAL A 93 -2.37 11.00 -2.04
C VAL A 93 -2.74 9.95 -3.08
N THR A 94 -1.77 9.16 -3.54
CA THR A 94 -2.02 8.15 -4.59
C THR A 94 -2.49 6.81 -4.04
N GLY A 95 -2.21 6.53 -2.77
CA GLY A 95 -2.38 5.21 -2.16
C GLY A 95 -1.38 4.15 -2.61
N LEU A 96 -0.36 4.53 -3.39
CA LEU A 96 0.69 3.62 -3.84
C LEU A 96 1.65 3.34 -2.68
N ILE A 97 2.09 2.09 -2.59
CA ILE A 97 3.12 1.69 -1.62
C ILE A 97 4.40 1.43 -2.39
N TRP A 98 5.46 2.12 -1.99
CA TRP A 98 6.75 2.11 -2.62
C TRP A 98 7.75 1.36 -1.77
N GLU A 99 8.61 0.59 -2.43
CA GLU A 99 9.81 0.03 -1.84
C GLU A 99 10.72 1.15 -1.30
N VAL A 100 11.35 0.91 -0.15
CA VAL A 100 12.45 1.72 0.37
C VAL A 100 13.75 0.94 0.18
N LYS A 101 14.74 1.57 -0.46
CA LYS A 101 16.04 0.94 -0.74
C LYS A 101 16.87 0.79 0.53
N GLN A 102 17.73 -0.22 0.54
CA GLN A 102 18.53 -0.64 1.69
C GLN A 102 20.01 -0.78 1.28
N GLU A 103 20.93 -0.79 2.24
CA GLU A 103 22.34 -1.12 1.99
C GLU A 103 23.04 -0.25 0.93
N GLU A 104 22.89 1.07 0.98
CA GLU A 104 23.62 2.01 0.09
C GLU A 104 25.09 2.10 0.54
N ASN A 105 25.91 1.20 0.02
CA ASN A 105 27.31 1.00 0.39
C ASN A 105 28.26 0.96 -0.82
N GLU A 106 27.78 1.42 -1.98
CA GLU A 106 28.49 1.48 -3.27
C GLU A 106 28.84 0.09 -3.85
N THR A 107 28.29 -1.00 -3.29
CA THR A 107 28.60 -2.37 -3.71
C THR A 107 27.33 -3.16 -4.03
N PRO A 108 27.03 -3.40 -5.32
CA PRO A 108 25.82 -4.13 -5.71
C PRO A 108 25.75 -5.55 -5.14
N ASN A 109 24.62 -5.90 -4.53
CA ASN A 109 24.31 -7.25 -4.06
C ASN A 109 23.00 -7.79 -4.66
N TYR A 110 23.09 -8.46 -5.82
CA TYR A 110 21.91 -9.03 -6.51
C TYR A 110 21.25 -10.22 -5.79
N LYS A 111 21.79 -10.71 -4.66
CA LYS A 111 21.04 -11.66 -3.80
C LYS A 111 19.96 -10.95 -2.99
N ASN A 112 20.16 -9.66 -2.69
CA ASN A 112 19.18 -8.77 -2.10
C ASN A 112 18.62 -7.82 -3.18
N PRO A 113 17.42 -8.03 -3.73
CA PRO A 113 16.88 -7.14 -4.78
C PRO A 113 16.73 -5.68 -4.33
N ASN A 114 16.72 -5.42 -3.02
CA ASN A 114 16.43 -4.09 -2.44
C ASN A 114 17.67 -3.26 -2.17
N ASP A 115 18.83 -3.86 -2.39
CA ASP A 115 20.11 -3.19 -2.31
C ASP A 115 20.09 -1.96 -3.22
N ALA A 116 20.47 -0.82 -2.65
CA ALA A 116 20.36 0.49 -3.24
C ALA A 116 21.34 0.69 -4.40
N ASP A 117 22.42 -0.11 -4.44
CA ASP A 117 23.47 -0.02 -5.45
C ASP A 117 23.17 -0.90 -6.67
N ASN A 118 22.17 -1.77 -6.60
CA ASN A 118 21.78 -2.63 -7.71
C ASN A 118 21.21 -1.83 -8.88
N GLN A 119 21.72 -2.12 -10.08
CA GLN A 119 21.24 -1.57 -11.35
C GLN A 119 20.86 -2.69 -12.32
N TYR A 120 19.81 -2.48 -13.10
CA TYR A 120 19.20 -3.51 -13.92
C TYR A 120 19.02 -3.04 -15.37
N ALA A 121 19.19 -3.97 -16.32
CA ALA A 121 18.70 -3.74 -17.67
C ALA A 121 17.17 -3.82 -17.74
N TRP A 122 16.60 -3.14 -18.71
CA TRP A 122 15.17 -3.15 -18.91
C TRP A 122 14.73 -4.44 -19.62
N TYR A 123 13.80 -5.17 -19.02
CA TYR A 123 13.21 -6.36 -19.61
C TYR A 123 11.76 -6.57 -19.17
N ASN A 124 10.88 -6.80 -20.14
CA ASN A 124 9.48 -7.16 -19.93
C ASN A 124 9.08 -8.29 -20.91
N PRO A 125 8.86 -9.53 -20.43
CA PRO A 125 8.57 -10.66 -21.31
C PRO A 125 7.20 -10.58 -22.01
N ASN A 126 6.31 -9.71 -21.54
CA ASN A 126 4.93 -9.59 -22.01
C ASN A 126 4.76 -8.55 -23.13
N THR A 127 5.81 -7.83 -23.50
CA THR A 127 5.79 -6.91 -24.65
C THR A 127 6.44 -7.55 -25.87
N GLU A 128 6.10 -7.09 -27.07
CA GLU A 128 6.79 -7.54 -28.30
C GLU A 128 8.29 -7.21 -28.25
N ASN A 129 8.64 -6.01 -27.78
CA ASN A 129 10.02 -5.55 -27.64
C ASN A 129 10.53 -5.75 -26.22
N LYS A 130 10.80 -7.03 -25.91
CA LYS A 130 11.04 -7.53 -24.55
C LYS A 130 12.22 -6.91 -23.82
N GLY A 131 13.16 -6.26 -24.51
CA GLY A 131 14.39 -5.74 -23.91
C GLY A 131 15.41 -6.84 -23.60
N HIS A 132 16.30 -6.59 -22.64
CA HIS A 132 17.53 -7.36 -22.45
C HIS A 132 17.49 -8.25 -21.21
N LYS A 133 17.58 -9.57 -21.40
CA LYS A 133 17.60 -10.54 -20.29
C LYS A 133 18.83 -10.40 -19.38
N LYS A 134 19.93 -9.82 -19.87
CA LYS A 134 21.20 -9.51 -19.16
C LYS A 134 21.60 -10.53 -18.07
N LYS A 135 21.70 -11.81 -18.45
CA LYS A 135 22.02 -12.94 -17.53
C LYS A 135 21.20 -12.96 -16.22
N GLY A 136 19.95 -12.51 -16.26
CA GLY A 136 19.07 -12.44 -15.09
C GLY A 136 19.16 -11.13 -14.29
N ILE A 137 20.05 -10.20 -14.65
CA ILE A 137 20.15 -8.87 -14.02
C ILE A 137 19.30 -7.88 -14.81
N ASN A 138 17.98 -8.03 -14.66
CA ASN A 138 17.01 -7.21 -15.37
C ASN A 138 15.77 -6.90 -14.52
N THR A 139 14.98 -5.92 -14.94
CA THR A 139 13.78 -5.45 -14.22
C THR A 139 12.76 -6.55 -13.94
N HIS A 140 12.57 -7.52 -14.84
CA HIS A 140 11.64 -8.63 -14.62
C HIS A 140 12.12 -9.56 -13.51
N ALA A 141 13.40 -9.93 -13.55
CA ALA A 141 14.01 -10.80 -12.54
C ALA A 141 14.01 -10.13 -11.16
N PHE A 142 14.30 -8.82 -11.10
CA PHE A 142 14.15 -8.01 -9.89
C PHE A 142 12.75 -8.13 -9.28
N ILE A 143 11.70 -7.91 -10.07
CA ILE A 143 10.31 -8.02 -9.59
C ILE A 143 9.94 -9.46 -9.20
N GLN A 144 10.42 -10.47 -9.94
CA GLN A 144 10.22 -11.87 -9.57
C GLN A 144 10.84 -12.19 -8.21
N GLN A 145 12.08 -11.75 -7.98
CA GLN A 145 12.80 -11.99 -6.73
C GLN A 145 12.13 -11.24 -5.55
N MET A 146 11.72 -9.98 -5.74
CA MET A 146 10.95 -9.21 -4.78
C MET A 146 9.70 -9.96 -4.30
N ASN A 147 8.94 -10.50 -5.24
CA ASN A 147 7.71 -11.21 -4.96
C ASN A 147 7.94 -12.60 -4.34
N GLN A 148 8.99 -13.31 -4.77
CA GLN A 148 9.39 -14.59 -4.19
C GLN A 148 9.84 -14.42 -2.73
N ASN A 149 10.61 -13.37 -2.45
CA ASN A 149 11.12 -13.04 -1.10
C ASN A 149 10.03 -12.49 -0.17
N LYS A 150 8.84 -12.20 -0.71
CA LYS A 150 7.74 -11.55 0.00
C LYS A 150 8.22 -10.27 0.72
N PHE A 151 8.89 -9.37 0.01
CA PHE A 151 9.43 -8.16 0.63
C PHE A 151 8.34 -7.38 1.39
N GLY A 152 8.62 -7.02 2.65
CA GLY A 152 7.63 -6.40 3.53
C GLY A 152 6.43 -7.28 3.84
N GLY A 153 6.50 -8.60 3.62
CA GLY A 153 5.39 -9.56 3.75
C GLY A 153 4.50 -9.70 2.51
N LEU A 154 4.89 -9.07 1.40
CA LEU A 154 4.03 -8.79 0.26
C LEU A 154 4.64 -9.30 -1.04
N ASN A 155 3.81 -9.73 -1.99
CA ASN A 155 4.25 -10.46 -3.19
C ASN A 155 3.53 -10.03 -4.49
N ASP A 156 3.00 -8.82 -4.50
CA ASP A 156 2.31 -8.16 -5.60
C ASP A 156 3.06 -6.89 -6.06
N TRP A 157 4.38 -6.85 -5.86
CA TRP A 157 5.26 -5.80 -6.35
C TRP A 157 5.31 -5.80 -7.87
N ARG A 158 5.38 -4.59 -8.44
CA ARG A 158 5.55 -4.35 -9.87
C ARG A 158 6.50 -3.18 -10.11
N LEU A 159 6.95 -3.04 -11.35
CA LEU A 159 7.65 -1.84 -11.79
C LEU A 159 6.62 -0.70 -11.97
N PRO A 160 6.91 0.54 -11.55
CA PRO A 160 6.01 1.69 -11.70
C PRO A 160 5.87 2.08 -13.17
N SER A 161 4.76 2.67 -13.56
CA SER A 161 4.66 3.42 -14.82
C SER A 161 5.46 4.73 -14.74
N LEU A 162 5.77 5.33 -15.88
CA LEU A 162 6.46 6.62 -15.92
C LEU A 162 5.74 7.67 -15.06
N ASN A 163 4.42 7.77 -15.16
CA ASN A 163 3.63 8.76 -14.44
C ASN A 163 3.62 8.54 -12.92
N GLU A 164 3.57 7.28 -12.48
CA GLU A 164 3.68 6.97 -11.05
C GLU A 164 5.07 7.30 -10.52
N LEU A 165 6.12 7.07 -11.31
CA LEU A 165 7.48 7.38 -10.88
C LEU A 165 7.72 8.88 -10.82
N VAL A 166 7.20 9.63 -11.80
CA VAL A 166 7.24 11.12 -11.81
C VAL A 166 6.49 11.70 -10.62
N SER A 167 5.42 11.07 -10.13
CA SER A 167 4.66 11.58 -8.97
C SER A 167 5.48 11.65 -7.68
N LEU A 168 6.66 11.01 -7.64
CA LEU A 168 7.61 11.13 -6.53
C LEU A 168 8.47 12.40 -6.58
N CYS A 169 8.50 13.14 -7.70
CA CYS A 169 9.34 14.33 -7.89
C CYS A 169 8.81 15.54 -7.10
N ASN A 170 9.63 16.15 -6.25
CA ASN A 170 9.39 17.41 -5.57
C ASN A 170 10.33 18.47 -6.14
N TYR A 171 9.77 19.46 -6.84
CA TYR A 171 10.55 20.46 -7.59
C TYR A 171 10.96 21.68 -6.76
N ASN A 172 10.50 21.77 -5.52
CA ASN A 172 10.91 22.81 -4.57
C ASN A 172 12.23 22.46 -3.84
N LYS A 173 12.78 21.28 -4.09
CA LYS A 173 13.94 20.73 -3.37
C LYS A 173 15.25 20.78 -4.19
N GLY A 174 15.58 21.89 -4.84
CA GLY A 174 16.93 22.09 -5.40
C GLY A 174 17.42 20.95 -6.33
N TRP A 175 18.67 20.49 -6.15
CA TRP A 175 19.38 19.55 -7.04
C TRP A 175 18.87 18.09 -7.05
N TRP A 176 17.89 17.72 -6.23
CA TRP A 176 17.25 16.40 -6.32
C TRP A 176 15.76 16.49 -6.07
N THR A 177 14.98 15.75 -6.86
CA THR A 177 13.53 15.78 -6.78
C THR A 177 12.95 14.57 -6.04
N LEU A 178 13.72 13.50 -5.80
CA LEU A 178 13.22 12.37 -5.00
C LEU A 178 13.18 12.73 -3.51
N TYR A 179 12.05 12.47 -2.85
CA TYR A 179 11.91 12.78 -1.43
C TYR A 179 12.79 11.85 -0.56
N PRO A 180 13.54 12.37 0.44
CA PRO A 180 14.47 11.57 1.22
C PRO A 180 13.87 10.36 1.96
N ILE A 181 12.54 10.37 2.20
CA ILE A 181 11.83 9.24 2.81
C ILE A 181 11.98 7.94 1.99
N PHE A 182 12.28 8.02 0.69
CA PHE A 182 12.38 6.83 -0.14
C PHE A 182 13.72 6.08 0.00
N LYS A 183 14.76 6.73 0.57
CA LYS A 183 16.16 6.24 0.71
C LYS A 183 16.82 5.73 -0.59
N GLY A 184 18.13 5.50 -0.59
CA GLY A 184 18.90 5.10 -1.77
C GLY A 184 19.26 6.29 -2.67
N PRO A 185 19.76 6.05 -3.89
CA PRO A 185 20.25 7.09 -4.81
C PRO A 185 19.19 8.15 -5.16
N LEU A 186 19.18 9.27 -4.42
CA LEU A 186 18.14 10.30 -4.55
C LEU A 186 18.27 11.17 -5.81
N SER A 187 19.45 11.17 -6.44
CA SER A 187 19.78 11.98 -7.62
C SER A 187 20.26 11.08 -8.76
N SER A 188 19.42 10.15 -9.20
CA SER A 188 19.78 9.15 -10.22
C SER A 188 18.61 8.83 -11.13
N PHE A 189 18.88 8.10 -12.21
CA PHE A 189 17.87 7.64 -13.14
C PHE A 189 17.26 6.30 -12.68
N TYR A 190 15.94 6.22 -12.72
CA TYR A 190 15.18 5.03 -12.37
C TYR A 190 14.31 4.58 -13.54
N TRP A 191 14.38 3.30 -13.89
CA TRP A 191 13.52 2.72 -14.91
C TRP A 191 12.04 2.74 -14.52
N SER A 192 11.20 2.99 -15.53
CA SER A 192 9.76 2.70 -15.47
C SER A 192 9.40 1.45 -16.28
N SER A 193 8.15 1.01 -16.18
CA SER A 193 7.56 -0.06 -17.00
C SER A 193 7.17 0.38 -18.41
N THR A 194 7.31 1.67 -18.73
CA THR A 194 6.87 2.25 -20.00
C THR A 194 7.95 2.07 -21.07
N SER A 195 7.69 1.23 -22.08
CA SER A 195 8.55 1.15 -23.28
C SER A 195 8.41 2.44 -24.10
N ASN A 196 9.47 2.86 -24.78
CA ASN A 196 9.33 3.90 -25.80
C ASN A 196 8.55 3.33 -26.99
N ALA A 197 7.53 4.08 -27.44
CA ALA A 197 6.63 3.68 -28.51
C ALA A 197 7.15 4.07 -29.90
N LEU A 198 8.03 5.08 -29.97
CA LEU A 198 8.66 5.55 -31.21
C LEU A 198 9.97 4.82 -31.49
N ASP A 199 10.71 4.48 -30.46
CA ASP A 199 11.91 3.64 -30.53
C ASP A 199 11.74 2.42 -29.64
N THR A 200 11.61 1.26 -30.25
CA THR A 200 11.36 0.01 -29.54
C THR A 200 12.59 -0.54 -28.81
N GLY A 201 13.79 -0.03 -29.13
CA GLY A 201 15.03 -0.29 -28.40
C GLY A 201 15.14 0.47 -27.07
N GLY A 202 14.39 1.56 -26.93
CA GLY A 202 14.36 2.42 -25.75
C GLY A 202 13.24 2.10 -24.75
N ALA A 203 13.49 2.39 -23.48
CA ALA A 203 12.47 2.42 -22.43
C ALA A 203 12.54 3.73 -21.66
N TRP A 204 11.42 4.17 -21.09
CA TRP A 204 11.35 5.40 -20.32
C TRP A 204 11.69 5.17 -18.85
N GLY A 205 12.24 6.20 -18.23
CA GLY A 205 12.41 6.31 -16.79
C GLY A 205 12.47 7.77 -16.36
N VAL A 206 12.76 8.01 -15.08
CA VAL A 206 12.82 9.35 -14.49
C VAL A 206 14.22 9.61 -13.96
N GLY A 207 14.82 10.73 -14.38
CA GLY A 207 16.03 11.26 -13.78
C GLY A 207 15.70 12.17 -12.59
N PHE A 208 15.93 11.72 -11.35
CA PHE A 208 15.60 12.48 -10.14
C PHE A 208 16.56 13.63 -9.83
N HIS A 209 17.59 13.86 -10.64
CA HIS A 209 18.45 15.04 -10.51
C HIS A 209 17.70 16.34 -10.88
N TYR A 210 16.86 16.31 -11.92
CA TYR A 210 15.98 17.44 -12.29
C TYR A 210 14.49 17.07 -12.38
N GLY A 211 14.14 15.81 -12.17
CA GLY A 211 12.74 15.33 -12.17
C GLY A 211 12.09 15.29 -13.55
N TYR A 212 12.82 14.91 -14.60
CA TYR A 212 12.26 14.75 -15.95
C TYR A 212 12.25 13.28 -16.39
N GLY A 213 11.30 12.97 -17.28
CA GLY A 213 11.25 11.70 -17.99
C GLY A 213 12.23 11.70 -19.17
N HIS A 214 13.00 10.62 -19.31
CA HIS A 214 13.91 10.39 -20.43
C HIS A 214 13.91 8.92 -20.77
N ASP A 215 14.21 8.57 -22.02
CA ASP A 215 14.38 7.19 -22.44
C ASP A 215 15.84 6.83 -22.69
N TYR A 216 16.19 5.57 -22.42
CA TYR A 216 17.52 5.03 -22.69
C TYR A 216 17.40 3.64 -23.30
N ASP A 217 18.49 3.18 -23.90
CA ASP A 217 18.61 1.82 -24.43
C ASP A 217 18.30 0.78 -23.36
N LYS A 218 17.48 -0.21 -23.73
CA LYS A 218 17.06 -1.29 -22.82
C LYS A 218 18.20 -2.17 -22.30
N ASP A 219 19.38 -2.13 -22.93
CA ASP A 219 20.58 -2.86 -22.46
C ASP A 219 21.33 -2.14 -21.33
N SER A 220 21.13 -0.83 -21.20
CA SER A 220 21.76 -0.01 -20.17
C SER A 220 21.26 -0.40 -18.78
N SER A 221 22.16 -0.38 -17.81
CA SER A 221 21.82 -0.66 -16.42
C SER A 221 21.49 0.64 -15.68
N TYR A 222 20.33 0.68 -15.04
CA TYR A 222 19.94 1.78 -14.16
C TYR A 222 19.15 1.29 -12.95
N TYR A 223 18.94 2.18 -11.98
CA TYR A 223 18.21 1.85 -10.76
C TYR A 223 16.74 1.54 -11.04
N VAL A 224 16.12 0.82 -10.11
CA VAL A 224 14.71 0.43 -10.15
C VAL A 224 14.12 0.63 -8.77
N ARG A 225 12.84 0.99 -8.67
CA ARG A 225 12.10 1.03 -7.41
C ARG A 225 10.77 0.35 -7.62
N ALA A 226 10.47 -0.67 -6.83
CA ALA A 226 9.19 -1.35 -6.94
C ALA A 226 8.08 -0.51 -6.32
N VAL A 227 6.89 -0.65 -6.90
CA VAL A 227 5.64 -0.11 -6.39
C VAL A 227 4.61 -1.23 -6.31
N ARG A 228 3.63 -1.09 -5.41
CA ARG A 228 2.45 -1.94 -5.35
C ARG A 228 1.19 -1.13 -5.10
N GLY A 229 0.05 -1.78 -5.31
CA GLY A 229 -1.22 -1.10 -5.52
C GLY A 229 -1.28 -0.49 -6.92
N GLY A 230 -2.15 0.49 -7.10
CA GLY A 230 -2.51 1.10 -8.36
C GLY A 230 -3.30 0.21 -9.29
N GLN A 231 -3.68 0.85 -10.38
CA GLN A 231 -4.06 0.19 -11.61
C GLN A 231 -2.92 0.34 -12.62
N THR A 232 -2.44 -0.77 -13.17
CA THR A 232 -1.53 -0.72 -14.32
C THR A 232 -2.29 -0.16 -15.54
N ARG A 233 -1.90 1.02 -16.02
CA ARG A 233 -2.52 1.63 -17.22
C ARG A 233 -1.88 1.07 -18.49
N LEU A 234 -2.65 0.26 -19.23
CA LEU A 234 -2.28 -0.26 -20.54
C LEU A 234 -3.22 0.33 -21.60
N PHE A 235 -2.68 0.72 -22.75
CA PHE A 235 -3.48 1.29 -23.83
C PHE A 235 -4.46 0.25 -24.39
N GLY A 236 -5.74 0.63 -24.49
CA GLY A 236 -6.82 -0.24 -24.96
C GLY A 236 -7.35 -1.24 -23.92
N ASN A 237 -6.91 -1.16 -22.66
CA ASN A 237 -7.46 -1.93 -21.54
C ASN A 237 -8.39 -1.06 -20.71
N LEU A 238 -9.42 -1.68 -20.11
CA LEU A 238 -10.37 -0.98 -19.22
C LEU A 238 -9.66 -0.19 -18.12
N VAL A 239 -10.30 0.85 -17.60
CA VAL A 239 -9.78 1.68 -16.50
C VAL A 239 -10.82 1.86 -15.41
N ILE A 240 -10.57 1.33 -14.22
CA ILE A 240 -11.38 1.53 -13.02
C ILE A 240 -11.13 2.95 -12.49
N GLY A 241 -12.22 3.68 -12.28
CA GLY A 241 -12.25 5.02 -11.67
C GLY A 241 -12.80 5.02 -10.23
N SER A 242 -13.58 4.01 -9.85
CA SER A 242 -14.13 3.87 -8.49
C SER A 242 -14.23 2.39 -8.07
N PRO A 243 -13.89 2.01 -6.83
CA PRO A 243 -13.33 2.87 -5.78
C PRO A 243 -11.96 3.44 -6.15
N MET A 244 -11.64 4.62 -5.63
CA MET A 244 -10.30 5.17 -5.78
C MET A 244 -9.27 4.30 -5.06
N GLN A 245 -8.02 4.35 -5.53
CA GLN A 245 -6.93 3.78 -4.78
C GLN A 245 -6.82 4.44 -3.39
N ALA A 246 -6.47 3.64 -2.38
CA ALA A 246 -6.48 3.97 -0.95
C ALA A 246 -7.84 4.40 -0.37
N ALA A 247 -8.95 4.27 -1.11
CA ALA A 247 -10.27 4.48 -0.55
C ALA A 247 -10.47 3.60 0.69
N ILE A 248 -11.09 4.15 1.72
CA ILE A 248 -11.54 3.42 2.89
C ILE A 248 -13.05 3.27 2.79
N LEU A 249 -13.50 2.04 2.62
CA LEU A 249 -14.90 1.67 2.40
C LEU A 249 -15.44 0.97 3.65
N SER A 250 -16.67 1.29 4.05
CA SER A 250 -17.31 0.65 5.20
C SER A 250 -18.33 -0.40 4.76
N ILE A 251 -18.29 -1.56 5.40
CA ILE A 251 -19.25 -2.66 5.18
C ILE A 251 -20.69 -2.16 5.40
N GLY A 252 -21.61 -2.56 4.52
CA GLY A 252 -23.02 -2.14 4.57
C GLY A 252 -23.33 -0.82 3.88
N LYS A 253 -22.32 -0.09 3.37
CA LYS A 253 -22.52 1.04 2.46
C LYS A 253 -22.62 0.56 1.01
N THR A 254 -23.30 1.35 0.19
CA THR A 254 -23.36 1.15 -1.27
C THR A 254 -22.37 2.09 -1.94
N LEU A 255 -21.59 1.56 -2.87
CA LEU A 255 -20.65 2.33 -3.69
C LEU A 255 -20.84 1.98 -5.17
N PRO A 256 -20.97 2.97 -6.07
CA PRO A 256 -20.89 2.73 -7.49
C PRO A 256 -19.44 2.37 -7.88
N ILE A 257 -19.23 1.14 -8.32
CA ILE A 257 -18.02 0.77 -9.05
C ILE A 257 -18.13 1.39 -10.44
N GLN A 258 -17.13 2.18 -10.82
CA GLN A 258 -17.11 2.90 -12.10
C GLN A 258 -15.85 2.59 -12.89
N TRP A 259 -15.98 2.48 -14.21
CA TRP A 259 -14.85 2.24 -15.11
C TRP A 259 -15.07 2.83 -16.51
N GLN A 260 -13.98 3.03 -17.23
CA GLN A 260 -13.95 3.39 -18.65
C GLN A 260 -14.07 2.13 -19.49
N THR A 261 -14.98 2.15 -20.47
CA THR A 261 -15.34 0.97 -21.27
C THR A 261 -14.36 0.69 -22.41
N GLU A 262 -13.52 1.67 -22.77
CA GLU A 262 -12.60 1.62 -23.92
C GLU A 262 -13.27 1.21 -25.25
N ASN A 263 -14.56 1.51 -25.41
CA ASN A 263 -15.39 1.07 -26.55
C ASN A 263 -15.46 -0.47 -26.73
N ILE A 264 -15.11 -1.25 -25.71
CA ILE A 264 -15.20 -2.71 -25.74
C ILE A 264 -16.67 -3.11 -25.57
N ARG A 265 -17.19 -3.93 -26.48
CA ARG A 265 -18.60 -4.38 -26.43
C ARG A 265 -18.78 -5.62 -25.55
N GLY A 266 -20.02 -5.85 -25.13
CA GLY A 266 -20.43 -7.04 -24.40
C GLY A 266 -20.37 -6.87 -22.89
N ASN A 267 -20.34 -8.00 -22.17
CA ASN A 267 -20.36 -8.02 -20.71
C ASN A 267 -18.94 -8.05 -20.14
N VAL A 268 -18.81 -7.52 -18.93
CA VAL A 268 -17.63 -7.61 -18.08
C VAL A 268 -17.93 -8.45 -16.85
N LYS A 269 -16.90 -9.15 -16.38
CA LYS A 269 -16.88 -9.77 -15.06
C LYS A 269 -16.20 -8.82 -14.08
N VAL A 270 -16.93 -8.41 -13.04
CA VAL A 270 -16.42 -7.62 -11.92
C VAL A 270 -16.13 -8.56 -10.77
N SER A 271 -14.90 -8.54 -10.26
CA SER A 271 -14.45 -9.42 -9.17
C SER A 271 -13.65 -8.65 -8.13
N LEU A 272 -13.70 -9.13 -6.89
CA LEU A 272 -13.03 -8.54 -5.73
C LEU A 272 -12.09 -9.57 -5.10
N SER A 273 -10.85 -9.14 -4.84
CA SER A 273 -9.92 -9.84 -3.96
C SER A 273 -9.77 -9.05 -2.67
N ARG A 274 -9.65 -9.76 -1.54
CA ARG A 274 -9.29 -9.20 -0.22
C ARG A 274 -7.87 -9.57 0.19
N GLU A 275 -7.11 -10.17 -0.72
CA GLU A 275 -5.81 -10.78 -0.45
C GLU A 275 -4.73 -10.20 -1.37
N GLY A 276 -4.82 -8.90 -1.67
CA GLY A 276 -3.82 -8.19 -2.46
C GLY A 276 -3.84 -8.54 -3.93
N GLY A 277 -5.00 -8.95 -4.48
CA GLY A 277 -5.14 -9.17 -5.92
C GLY A 277 -4.34 -10.37 -6.46
N LYS A 278 -3.94 -11.31 -5.60
CA LYS A 278 -3.22 -12.52 -6.03
C LYS A 278 -4.07 -13.36 -6.97
N ALA A 279 -3.42 -14.06 -7.89
CA ALA A 279 -4.10 -15.03 -8.76
C ALA A 279 -4.87 -16.06 -7.90
N GLY A 280 -6.12 -16.34 -8.28
CA GLY A 280 -7.01 -17.26 -7.54
C GLY A 280 -7.78 -16.65 -6.36
N THR A 281 -7.46 -15.43 -5.92
CA THR A 281 -8.13 -14.79 -4.75
C THR A 281 -9.34 -13.92 -5.13
N PHE A 282 -9.63 -13.79 -6.42
CA PHE A 282 -10.74 -12.98 -6.91
C PHE A 282 -12.06 -13.75 -6.86
N ILE A 283 -13.01 -13.18 -6.12
CA ILE A 283 -14.39 -13.66 -6.02
C ILE A 283 -15.26 -12.77 -6.92
N ALA A 284 -16.13 -13.38 -7.73
CA ALA A 284 -17.02 -12.63 -8.61
C ALA A 284 -18.04 -11.81 -7.79
N LEU A 285 -18.14 -10.51 -8.08
CA LEU A 285 -19.20 -9.66 -7.56
C LEU A 285 -20.40 -9.67 -8.52
N ALA A 286 -20.13 -9.56 -9.83
CA ALA A 286 -21.16 -9.57 -10.87
C ALA A 286 -20.60 -9.91 -12.24
N THR A 287 -21.51 -10.29 -13.13
CA THR A 287 -21.34 -10.24 -14.58
C THR A 287 -22.38 -9.26 -15.12
N THR A 288 -21.93 -8.12 -15.61
CA THR A 288 -22.80 -7.01 -16.05
C THR A 288 -22.37 -6.49 -17.41
N GLN A 289 -23.19 -5.67 -18.05
CA GLN A 289 -22.83 -5.02 -19.31
C GLN A 289 -21.62 -4.09 -19.11
N ASN A 290 -20.79 -3.91 -20.15
CA ASN A 290 -19.69 -2.95 -20.12
C ASN A 290 -20.23 -1.52 -20.35
N ASP A 291 -20.93 -0.96 -19.36
CA ASP A 291 -21.68 0.30 -19.45
C ASP A 291 -21.25 1.35 -18.40
N CYS A 292 -20.00 1.28 -17.98
CA CYS A 292 -19.32 2.18 -17.02
C CYS A 292 -19.70 2.04 -15.54
N LEU A 293 -20.71 1.25 -15.16
CA LEU A 293 -21.26 1.29 -13.79
C LEU A 293 -21.70 -0.08 -13.27
N TYR A 294 -21.41 -0.34 -11.99
CA TYR A 294 -22.02 -1.41 -11.22
C TYR A 294 -22.26 -0.94 -9.78
N GLU A 295 -23.51 -0.95 -9.34
CA GLU A 295 -23.87 -0.61 -7.96
C GLU A 295 -23.49 -1.76 -7.03
N TRP A 296 -22.55 -1.50 -6.11
CA TRP A 296 -21.99 -2.52 -5.24
C TRP A 296 -22.35 -2.28 -3.78
N GLN A 297 -23.04 -3.25 -3.16
CA GLN A 297 -23.18 -3.34 -1.71
C GLN A 297 -21.89 -3.89 -1.10
N ILE A 298 -21.19 -3.09 -0.31
CA ILE A 298 -19.91 -3.46 0.29
C ILE A 298 -20.15 -4.51 1.38
N THR A 299 -19.65 -5.71 1.18
CA THR A 299 -19.79 -6.84 2.11
C THR A 299 -18.47 -7.16 2.80
N GLY A 300 -18.55 -7.85 3.94
CA GLY A 300 -17.38 -8.39 4.64
C GLY A 300 -16.74 -9.61 3.94
N PRO A 301 -15.62 -10.12 4.48
CA PRO A 301 -14.92 -9.61 5.67
C PRO A 301 -14.13 -8.31 5.39
N PRO A 302 -13.73 -7.55 6.43
CA PRO A 302 -12.84 -6.41 6.27
C PRO A 302 -11.44 -6.84 5.80
N SER A 303 -10.77 -5.98 5.04
CA SER A 303 -9.38 -6.19 4.61
C SER A 303 -8.75 -4.87 4.17
N PRO A 304 -7.49 -4.57 4.57
CA PRO A 304 -6.71 -3.46 4.03
C PRO A 304 -6.10 -3.76 2.65
N ASN A 305 -6.30 -4.98 2.13
CA ASN A 305 -5.64 -5.48 0.93
C ASN A 305 -6.63 -5.74 -0.21
N CYS A 306 -7.60 -4.86 -0.42
CA CYS A 306 -8.61 -5.07 -1.46
C CYS A 306 -8.12 -4.68 -2.86
N PHE A 307 -8.51 -5.49 -3.84
CA PHE A 307 -8.32 -5.25 -5.26
C PHE A 307 -9.62 -5.53 -6.02
N LEU A 308 -9.99 -4.64 -6.91
CA LEU A 308 -11.04 -4.87 -7.89
C LEU A 308 -10.40 -5.33 -9.20
N LYS A 309 -11.07 -6.24 -9.90
CA LYS A 309 -10.70 -6.69 -11.24
C LYS A 309 -11.92 -6.66 -12.15
N ILE A 310 -11.79 -6.02 -13.30
CA ILE A 310 -12.83 -5.95 -14.33
C ILE A 310 -12.26 -6.53 -15.62
N VAL A 311 -12.93 -7.56 -16.16
CA VAL A 311 -12.46 -8.29 -17.34
C VAL A 311 -13.59 -8.39 -18.38
N PRO A 312 -13.42 -7.88 -19.61
CA PRO A 312 -14.35 -8.15 -20.71
C PRO A 312 -14.42 -9.64 -21.02
N LEU A 313 -15.63 -10.19 -21.13
CA LEU A 313 -15.81 -11.62 -21.43
C LEU A 313 -15.32 -11.99 -22.85
N ALA A 314 -15.49 -11.08 -23.80
CA ALA A 314 -15.09 -11.29 -25.20
C ALA A 314 -13.61 -10.99 -25.48
N SER A 315 -12.94 -10.25 -24.59
CA SER A 315 -11.53 -9.85 -24.76
C SER A 315 -10.82 -9.82 -23.39
N PRO A 316 -10.53 -10.98 -22.78
CA PRO A 316 -10.01 -11.04 -21.42
C PRO A 316 -8.65 -10.37 -21.23
N ASP A 317 -7.84 -10.28 -22.30
CA ASP A 317 -6.55 -9.59 -22.35
C ASP A 317 -6.68 -8.06 -22.15
N LYS A 318 -7.87 -7.52 -22.38
CA LYS A 318 -8.20 -6.09 -22.18
C LYS A 318 -8.72 -5.77 -20.77
N GLY A 319 -8.72 -6.76 -19.89
CA GLY A 319 -9.08 -6.57 -18.49
C GLY A 319 -8.10 -5.68 -17.72
N THR A 320 -8.53 -5.28 -16.53
CA THR A 320 -7.76 -4.43 -15.63
C THR A 320 -8.00 -4.81 -14.17
N GLN A 321 -7.14 -4.35 -13.28
CA GLN A 321 -7.33 -4.48 -11.84
C GLN A 321 -6.75 -3.27 -11.11
N GLN A 322 -7.41 -2.86 -10.04
CA GLN A 322 -7.03 -1.71 -9.22
C GLN A 322 -7.07 -2.10 -7.74
N GLY A 323 -6.02 -1.75 -7.03
CA GLY A 323 -5.92 -1.77 -5.57
C GLY A 323 -4.87 -0.75 -5.16
N LEU A 324 -4.38 -0.71 -3.94
CA LEU A 324 -5.04 -1.23 -2.75
C LEU A 324 -6.14 -0.25 -2.35
N PHE A 325 -7.27 -0.76 -1.88
CA PHE A 325 -8.21 -0.01 -1.06
C PHE A 325 -8.56 -0.82 0.19
N THR A 326 -9.14 -0.18 1.19
CA THR A 326 -9.49 -0.83 2.46
C THR A 326 -11.00 -1.01 2.56
N ILE A 327 -11.42 -2.20 2.97
CA ILE A 327 -12.77 -2.44 3.49
C ILE A 327 -12.65 -2.61 5.00
N GLN A 328 -13.39 -1.82 5.77
CA GLN A 328 -13.42 -1.88 7.23
C GLN A 328 -14.83 -2.14 7.76
N GLU A 329 -14.93 -2.56 9.02
CA GLU A 329 -16.20 -2.65 9.72
C GLU A 329 -16.91 -1.29 9.77
N SER A 330 -18.24 -1.30 9.73
CA SER A 330 -19.01 -0.07 9.95
C SER A 330 -19.01 0.27 11.44
N SER A 331 -18.43 1.41 11.80
CA SER A 331 -18.60 1.99 13.13
C SER A 331 -20.04 2.47 13.27
N ILE A 332 -20.87 1.75 14.01
CA ILE A 332 -22.20 2.22 14.39
C ILE A 332 -22.00 3.19 15.57
N VAL A 333 -22.07 4.49 15.32
CA VAL A 333 -22.39 5.43 16.40
C VAL A 333 -23.91 5.35 16.57
N SER A 334 -24.38 4.72 17.65
CA SER A 334 -25.81 4.72 17.98
C SER A 334 -26.21 6.13 18.41
N GLU A 335 -26.85 6.86 17.51
CA GLU A 335 -27.53 8.12 17.83
C GLU A 335 -28.76 7.76 18.67
N SER A 336 -28.60 7.79 20.00
CA SER A 336 -29.67 7.53 20.96
C SER A 336 -30.63 8.72 20.98
N LEU A 337 -31.86 8.51 20.55
CA LEU A 337 -32.99 9.42 20.80
C LEU A 337 -33.13 9.63 22.30
N VAL A 338 -33.16 10.89 22.74
CA VAL A 338 -33.33 11.27 24.16
C VAL A 338 -34.82 11.34 24.49
N PRO A 339 -35.29 10.67 25.55
CA PRO A 339 -36.40 11.15 26.34
C PRO A 339 -35.90 11.61 27.72
N THR A 340 -36.22 12.86 28.04
CA THR A 340 -36.08 13.48 29.36
C THR A 340 -36.93 12.78 30.42
N GLU A 341 -36.33 12.34 31.52
CA GLU A 341 -36.85 12.53 32.89
C GLU A 341 -35.76 12.26 33.94
N ASN A 342 -35.79 13.05 35.01
CA ASN A 342 -34.81 13.10 36.09
C ASN A 342 -34.85 11.85 36.99
N ILE A 343 -33.70 11.42 37.55
CA ILE A 343 -33.44 11.17 38.99
C ILE A 343 -32.02 10.55 39.18
N GLU A 344 -31.25 11.25 40.03
CA GLU A 344 -30.09 10.91 40.89
C GLU A 344 -29.16 9.67 40.67
N THR A 345 -27.87 10.02 40.54
CA THR A 345 -26.66 9.40 41.12
C THR A 345 -26.38 7.89 40.97
N SER A 346 -25.47 7.54 40.06
CA SER A 346 -24.13 6.95 40.36
C SER A 346 -23.50 6.41 39.06
N GLU A 347 -22.49 7.07 38.50
CA GLU A 347 -21.72 6.51 37.38
C GLU A 347 -20.70 5.50 37.90
N SER A 348 -20.95 4.21 37.65
CA SER A 348 -19.91 3.19 37.68
C SER A 348 -19.21 3.16 36.31
N ILE A 349 -18.03 3.77 36.24
CA ILE A 349 -17.10 3.64 35.12
C ILE A 349 -16.67 2.16 35.05
N ILE A 350 -16.94 1.47 33.93
CA ILE A 350 -16.30 0.18 33.65
C ILE A 350 -14.84 0.50 33.27
N GLN A 351 -13.99 0.54 34.29
CA GLN A 351 -12.56 0.71 34.15
C GLN A 351 -11.97 -0.60 33.65
N TYR A 352 -11.51 -0.61 32.40
CA TYR A 352 -10.76 -1.74 31.85
C TYR A 352 -9.36 -1.76 32.50
N ASN A 353 -9.17 -2.61 33.51
CA ASN A 353 -7.87 -2.76 34.18
C ASN A 353 -6.99 -3.75 33.39
N PRO A 354 -5.85 -3.32 32.83
CA PRO A 354 -4.92 -4.22 32.15
C PRO A 354 -4.25 -5.19 33.15
N PRO A 355 -3.85 -6.39 32.71
CA PRO A 355 -3.21 -7.35 33.59
C PRO A 355 -1.84 -6.88 34.06
N ILE A 356 -1.57 -7.01 35.36
CA ILE A 356 -0.29 -6.64 35.97
C ILE A 356 0.64 -7.85 35.89
N ILE A 357 1.83 -7.67 35.31
CA ILE A 357 2.89 -8.67 35.30
C ILE A 357 3.92 -8.24 36.34
N LYS A 358 4.14 -9.12 37.33
CA LYS A 358 5.15 -8.93 38.38
C LYS A 358 6.25 -9.95 38.17
N ILE A 359 7.50 -9.50 38.18
CA ILE A 359 8.68 -10.37 38.12
C ILE A 359 9.37 -10.26 39.47
N PHE A 360 9.50 -11.40 40.16
CA PHE A 360 10.12 -11.48 41.47
C PHE A 360 11.52 -12.08 41.35
N ASP A 361 12.55 -11.31 41.73
CA ASP A 361 13.91 -11.81 41.96
C ASP A 361 14.11 -11.92 43.49
N PRO A 362 14.37 -13.12 44.04
CA PRO A 362 14.55 -13.29 45.48
C PRO A 362 15.77 -12.58 46.08
N LYS A 363 16.66 -11.98 45.27
CA LYS A 363 17.89 -11.33 45.76
C LYS A 363 17.98 -9.81 45.53
N ASN A 364 17.10 -9.21 44.74
CA ASN A 364 17.02 -7.76 44.57
C ASN A 364 15.57 -7.36 44.28
N GLU A 365 15.15 -6.22 44.83
CA GLU A 365 13.75 -5.76 44.87
C GLU A 365 12.97 -5.88 43.54
N SER A 366 11.69 -6.21 43.66
CA SER A 366 10.76 -6.54 42.58
C SER A 366 10.67 -5.47 41.48
N ILE A 367 10.81 -5.88 40.21
CA ILE A 367 10.54 -5.01 39.06
C ILE A 367 9.07 -5.20 38.67
N THR A 368 8.27 -4.13 38.75
CA THR A 368 6.86 -4.12 38.32
C THR A 368 6.76 -3.32 37.03
N THR A 369 6.24 -3.93 35.95
CA THR A 369 6.02 -3.23 34.68
C THR A 369 4.57 -3.41 34.24
N GLN A 370 3.86 -2.30 33.99
CA GLN A 370 2.53 -2.32 33.36
C GLN A 370 2.70 -2.28 31.83
N SER A 371 2.06 -3.22 31.11
CA SER A 371 2.15 -3.28 29.65
C SER A 371 0.79 -3.46 28.99
N GLN A 372 0.55 -2.70 27.92
CA GLN A 372 -0.61 -2.84 27.04
C GLN A 372 -0.30 -3.80 25.88
N ILE A 373 -0.38 -5.13 26.14
CA ILE A 373 -0.45 -6.25 25.17
C ILE A 373 0.81 -6.47 24.27
N PRO A 374 0.99 -7.68 23.70
CA PRO A 374 1.84 -8.76 24.24
C PRO A 374 3.35 -8.54 23.99
N VAL A 375 4.18 -8.72 25.02
CA VAL A 375 5.62 -8.41 24.98
C VAL A 375 6.46 -9.69 24.85
N HIS A 376 7.41 -9.68 23.92
CA HIS A 376 8.62 -10.51 23.99
C HIS A 376 9.51 -9.96 25.11
N ILE A 377 9.70 -10.71 26.20
CA ILE A 377 10.56 -10.30 27.32
C ILE A 377 11.94 -10.92 27.11
N SER A 378 12.96 -10.08 26.90
CA SER A 378 14.37 -10.47 26.94
C SER A 378 14.97 -10.00 28.26
N ILE A 379 15.44 -10.93 29.09
CA ILE A 379 16.09 -10.62 30.37
C ILE A 379 17.60 -10.77 30.16
N GLU A 380 18.34 -9.67 30.18
CA GLU A 380 19.80 -9.70 30.25
C GLU A 380 20.22 -9.74 31.72
N SER A 381 20.77 -10.88 32.16
CA SER A 381 21.38 -11.02 33.49
C SER A 381 22.77 -11.59 33.37
N VAL A 382 23.70 -11.02 34.13
CA VAL A 382 25.12 -11.40 34.17
C VAL A 382 25.37 -12.58 35.13
N SER A 383 24.32 -13.24 35.65
CA SER A 383 24.44 -14.39 36.55
C SER A 383 23.29 -15.39 36.37
N PRO A 384 23.51 -16.70 36.64
CA PRO A 384 22.49 -17.73 36.46
C PRO A 384 21.35 -17.51 37.46
N ILE A 385 20.23 -16.97 36.97
CA ILE A 385 19.01 -16.78 37.76
C ILE A 385 18.39 -18.17 38.00
N LYS A 386 18.39 -18.63 39.25
CA LYS A 386 17.60 -19.79 39.66
C LYS A 386 16.29 -19.29 40.26
N ASN A 387 15.18 -19.82 39.74
CA ASN A 387 13.81 -19.63 40.23
C ASN A 387 13.20 -18.26 39.91
N LEU A 388 12.91 -18.05 38.62
CA LEU A 388 11.97 -17.02 38.18
C LEU A 388 10.54 -17.55 38.36
N GLU A 389 9.72 -16.87 39.16
CA GLU A 389 8.29 -17.09 39.26
C GLU A 389 7.55 -15.97 38.52
N LEU A 390 6.64 -16.35 37.63
CA LEU A 390 5.97 -15.43 36.71
C LEU A 390 4.47 -15.46 37.01
N PHE A 391 3.92 -14.29 37.35
CA PHE A 391 2.52 -14.14 37.71
C PHE A 391 1.81 -13.27 36.68
N VAL A 392 0.62 -13.71 36.28
CA VAL A 392 -0.31 -12.93 35.44
C VAL A 392 -1.59 -12.78 36.23
N ASN A 393 -1.95 -11.55 36.60
CA ASN A 393 -3.10 -11.26 37.49
C ASN A 393 -3.02 -12.00 38.83
N ASP A 394 -1.82 -12.06 39.41
CA ASP A 394 -1.53 -12.76 40.67
C ASP A 394 -1.75 -14.29 40.65
N GLU A 395 -1.94 -14.89 39.46
CA GLU A 395 -1.89 -16.36 39.29
C GLU A 395 -0.53 -16.85 38.74
N PRO A 396 0.05 -17.92 39.30
CA PRO A 396 1.35 -18.45 38.89
C PRO A 396 1.31 -19.17 37.54
N VAL A 397 2.29 -18.88 36.67
CA VAL A 397 2.42 -19.49 35.34
C VAL A 397 3.63 -20.43 35.28
N VAL A 398 3.42 -21.69 34.88
CA VAL A 398 4.47 -22.71 34.76
C VAL A 398 5.15 -22.62 33.39
N LEU A 399 6.46 -22.36 33.37
CA LEU A 399 7.26 -22.32 32.13
C LEU A 399 7.77 -23.73 31.73
N LYS A 400 7.72 -24.07 30.45
CA LYS A 400 8.35 -25.30 29.89
C LYS A 400 9.51 -24.95 28.94
N LYS A 401 10.60 -25.71 29.06
CA LYS A 401 11.84 -25.55 28.28
C LYS A 401 11.63 -25.93 26.81
N ALA A 402 12.12 -25.11 25.88
CA ALA A 402 11.95 -25.33 24.44
C ALA A 402 12.86 -26.48 23.92
N PRO A 403 12.38 -27.34 22.99
CA PRO A 403 13.18 -28.44 22.46
C PRO A 403 13.82 -28.09 21.10
N GLN A 404 14.89 -27.28 21.06
CA GLN A 404 15.97 -27.38 20.04
C GLN A 404 17.07 -26.32 20.24
N LYS A 405 18.33 -26.73 20.00
CA LYS A 405 19.53 -25.87 20.05
C LYS A 405 19.62 -24.99 18.81
N ILE A 406 19.53 -23.67 18.99
CA ILE A 406 19.94 -22.67 18.00
C ILE A 406 21.48 -22.60 18.02
N LYS A 407 22.14 -22.56 16.86
CA LYS A 407 23.62 -22.40 16.78
C LYS A 407 24.03 -21.10 17.46
N SER A 408 24.95 -21.18 18.43
CA SER A 408 25.49 -20.00 19.12
C SER A 408 26.41 -19.18 18.20
N LEU A 409 26.34 -17.86 18.32
CA LEU A 409 27.34 -16.92 17.79
C LEU A 409 28.59 -16.93 18.71
N PRO A 410 29.80 -16.66 18.19
CA PRO A 410 31.01 -16.62 19.03
C PRO A 410 30.90 -15.48 20.05
N GLY A 411 31.03 -15.80 21.34
CA GLY A 411 31.02 -14.82 22.44
C GLY A 411 29.72 -14.71 23.23
N ILE A 412 28.67 -15.47 22.91
CA ILE A 412 27.40 -15.45 23.64
C ILE A 412 27.05 -16.87 24.12
N ASP A 413 27.14 -17.10 25.43
CA ASP A 413 26.73 -18.36 26.08
C ASP A 413 25.25 -18.26 26.50
N ILE A 414 24.35 -18.57 25.56
CA ILE A 414 22.90 -18.55 25.81
C ILE A 414 22.50 -19.88 26.43
N ARG A 415 22.16 -19.88 27.73
CA ARG A 415 21.95 -21.15 28.46
C ARG A 415 20.52 -21.68 28.52
N ASP A 416 19.45 -20.93 28.28
CA ASP A 416 18.08 -21.50 28.22
C ASP A 416 17.07 -20.64 27.41
N TYR A 417 16.12 -21.30 26.72
CA TYR A 417 15.00 -20.68 26.00
C TYR A 417 13.66 -21.24 26.52
N TYR A 418 12.66 -20.36 26.68
CA TYR A 418 11.27 -20.70 27.08
C TYR A 418 10.29 -20.08 26.09
N VAL A 419 9.22 -20.80 25.71
CA VAL A 419 8.19 -20.32 24.77
C VAL A 419 6.82 -20.41 25.41
N PHE A 420 5.98 -19.40 25.17
CA PHE A 420 4.56 -19.43 25.53
C PHE A 420 3.82 -20.38 24.58
N LEU A 421 3.12 -21.37 25.15
CA LEU A 421 2.07 -22.08 24.42
C LEU A 421 0.72 -21.53 24.92
N PRO A 422 -0.17 -21.07 24.03
CA PRO A 422 -1.51 -20.66 24.45
C PRO A 422 -2.26 -21.84 25.11
N LYS A 423 -3.06 -21.54 26.14
CA LYS A 423 -3.92 -22.53 26.81
C LYS A 423 -4.79 -23.24 25.76
N LYS A 424 -4.77 -24.59 25.77
CA LYS A 424 -5.76 -25.42 25.07
C LYS A 424 -7.14 -24.92 25.48
N THR A 425 -7.91 -24.37 24.54
CA THR A 425 -9.32 -24.06 24.75
C THR A 425 -10.10 -25.29 24.28
N GLU A 426 -10.68 -26.03 25.23
CA GLU A 426 -11.60 -27.11 24.88
C GLU A 426 -12.86 -26.50 24.25
N CYS A 427 -13.06 -26.73 22.95
CA CYS A 427 -14.37 -26.49 22.32
C CYS A 427 -15.33 -27.57 22.84
N HIS A 428 -16.20 -27.24 23.80
CA HIS A 428 -17.22 -28.15 24.32
C HIS A 428 -18.32 -28.54 23.30
N SER A 429 -18.22 -28.08 22.05
CA SER A 429 -19.16 -28.38 20.96
C SER A 429 -18.48 -28.94 19.70
N CYS A 430 -17.17 -29.22 19.73
CA CYS A 430 -16.42 -29.75 18.61
C CYS A 430 -15.57 -30.94 19.09
N GLY A 431 -16.07 -32.18 18.97
CA GLY A 431 -15.36 -33.39 19.41
C GLY A 431 -14.12 -33.73 18.57
N GLY A 432 -13.06 -32.92 18.62
CA GLY A 432 -11.76 -33.23 18.03
C GLY A 432 -10.72 -32.10 18.14
N ASP A 433 -9.50 -32.48 18.52
CA ASP A 433 -8.34 -31.60 18.68
C ASP A 433 -7.87 -30.99 17.34
N LYS A 434 -7.73 -29.66 17.27
CA LYS A 434 -6.87 -28.97 16.30
C LYS A 434 -6.06 -27.87 17.02
N TYR A 435 -4.76 -27.81 16.69
CA TYR A 435 -3.73 -26.98 17.31
C TYR A 435 -3.85 -25.50 16.98
#